data_AF-A0AAF0IQ96-F1
#
_entry.id   AF-A0AAF0IQ96-F1
#
_cell.length_a   1.000
_cell.length_b   1.000
_cell.length_c   1.000
_cell.angle_alpha   90.00
_cell.angle_beta   90.00
_cell.angle_gamma   90.00
#
_symmetry.space_group_name_H-M   'P 1'
#
loop_
_entity.id
_entity.type
_entity.pdbx_description
1 polymer ?
#
loop_
_entity_poly.entity_id
_entity_poly.type
_entity_poly.pdbx_seq_one_letter_code
_entity_poly.pdbx_strand_id
1 'polypeptide(L)'
;MPFGTCEVSVEEATRNVLRVVQATQAQAVKIEGSRELVPLVEKLATFGISVVAHVGLQPQRLGDASSLRVQAARAESAFTLLENVLALQKAGSFAILLECVPSRVAEVISEHVSIPIIGIGAGPHTDGQVLVGSDLVADLESPAHVSAALRSTSQEVRAVDTPTEWPAPPKFVRSFTPTSLGALRVQTFRAFADAVRARSFPEVTREAYRIKSEELAKFREMLAARHSSND
;
A
#
# COMPACT_ATOMS: atom_id res chain seq x y z
N MET A 1 8.70 -2.23 -9.48
CA MET A 1 9.24 -3.19 -10.45
C MET A 1 8.11 -4.08 -10.91
N PRO A 2 7.89 -4.22 -12.22
CA PRO A 2 6.86 -5.10 -12.78
C PRO A 2 7.16 -6.59 -12.52
N PHE A 3 6.12 -7.42 -12.60
CA PHE A 3 6.25 -8.88 -12.53
C PHE A 3 7.26 -9.41 -13.56
N GLY A 4 8.06 -10.39 -13.15
CA GLY A 4 9.06 -11.06 -13.99
C GLY A 4 10.36 -10.28 -14.17
N THR A 5 10.51 -9.12 -13.52
CA THR A 5 11.74 -8.30 -13.64
C THR A 5 12.72 -8.47 -12.49
N CYS A 6 12.32 -9.11 -11.39
CA CYS A 6 13.15 -9.23 -10.18
C CYS A 6 13.25 -10.66 -9.62
N GLU A 7 12.50 -11.61 -10.18
CA GLU A 7 12.28 -12.94 -9.61
C GLU A 7 13.29 -13.99 -10.12
N VAL A 8 14.00 -13.71 -11.23
CA VAL A 8 14.88 -14.68 -11.89
C VAL A 8 16.22 -14.85 -11.17
N SER A 9 16.95 -13.77 -10.95
CA SER A 9 18.24 -13.75 -10.25
C SER A 9 18.54 -12.36 -9.71
N VAL A 10 19.41 -12.28 -8.70
CA VAL A 10 19.84 -10.99 -8.12
C VAL A 10 20.54 -10.11 -9.16
N GLU A 11 21.36 -10.71 -10.02
CA GLU A 11 22.11 -10.00 -11.07
C GLU A 11 21.18 -9.39 -12.12
N GLU A 12 20.20 -10.15 -12.58
CA GLU A 12 19.22 -9.67 -13.55
C GLU A 12 18.29 -8.62 -12.95
N ALA A 13 17.79 -8.87 -11.74
CA ALA A 13 16.99 -7.92 -10.99
C ALA A 13 17.73 -6.59 -10.78
N THR A 14 19.01 -6.65 -10.42
CA THR A 14 19.86 -5.46 -10.25
C THR A 14 19.99 -4.69 -11.57
N ARG A 15 20.26 -5.35 -12.70
CA ARG A 15 20.29 -4.69 -14.02
C ARG A 15 18.96 -4.04 -14.37
N ASN A 16 17.85 -4.73 -14.11
CA ASN A 16 16.51 -4.22 -14.39
C ASN A 16 16.18 -2.98 -13.54
N VAL A 17 16.52 -3.00 -12.25
CA VAL A 17 16.35 -1.85 -11.35
C VAL A 17 17.21 -0.67 -11.79
N LEU A 18 18.49 -0.89 -12.08
CA LEU A 18 19.40 0.18 -12.56
C LEU A 18 18.86 0.84 -13.83
N ARG A 19 18.39 0.04 -14.78
CA ARG A 19 17.78 0.55 -16.02
C ARG A 19 16.57 1.45 -15.73
N VAL A 20 15.69 1.04 -14.83
CA VAL A 20 14.51 1.84 -14.45
C VAL A 20 14.93 3.15 -13.78
N VAL A 21 15.83 3.10 -12.80
CA VAL A 21 16.31 4.30 -12.08
C VAL A 21 16.98 5.27 -13.06
N GLN A 22 17.86 4.80 -13.93
CA GLN A 22 18.54 5.64 -14.92
C GLN A 22 17.58 6.27 -15.93
N ALA A 23 16.62 5.49 -16.43
CA ALA A 23 15.69 5.97 -17.44
C ALA A 23 14.62 6.93 -16.89
N THR A 24 14.18 6.73 -15.65
CA THR A 24 13.04 7.45 -15.07
C THR A 24 13.43 8.50 -14.04
N GLN A 25 14.67 8.46 -13.55
CA GLN A 25 15.13 9.27 -12.41
C GLN A 25 14.32 9.01 -11.13
N ALA A 26 13.67 7.84 -11.03
CA ALA A 26 12.95 7.45 -9.82
C ALA A 26 13.90 7.38 -8.61
N GLN A 27 13.49 7.98 -7.50
CA GLN A 27 14.29 8.06 -6.27
C GLN A 27 14.24 6.77 -5.44
N ALA A 28 13.24 5.92 -5.69
CA ALA A 28 13.08 4.62 -5.04
C ALA A 28 12.39 3.64 -5.99
N VAL A 29 12.53 2.34 -5.72
CA VAL A 29 11.79 1.28 -6.43
C VAL A 29 10.97 0.45 -5.46
N LYS A 30 9.73 0.12 -5.84
CA LYS A 30 8.89 -0.84 -5.11
C LYS A 30 9.10 -2.25 -5.66
N ILE A 31 9.31 -3.25 -4.80
CA ILE A 31 9.45 -4.66 -5.23
C ILE A 31 8.54 -5.53 -4.36
N GLU A 32 7.75 -6.41 -5.00
CA GLU A 32 6.89 -7.37 -4.31
C GLU A 32 7.64 -8.65 -3.97
N GLY A 33 7.62 -9.03 -2.70
CA GLY A 33 8.23 -10.26 -2.21
C GLY A 33 8.49 -10.21 -0.72
N SER A 34 8.76 -11.38 -0.15
CA SER A 34 9.04 -11.58 1.27
C SER A 34 10.55 -11.78 1.48
N ARG A 35 10.96 -12.77 2.29
CA ARG A 35 12.37 -13.05 2.60
C ARG A 35 13.25 -13.34 1.38
N GLU A 36 12.68 -13.85 0.30
CA GLU A 36 13.40 -14.11 -0.94
C GLU A 36 13.98 -12.85 -1.58
N LEU A 37 13.48 -11.66 -1.24
CA LEU A 37 14.06 -10.40 -1.71
C LEU A 37 15.31 -9.96 -0.93
N VAL A 38 15.61 -10.54 0.23
CA VAL A 38 16.72 -10.10 1.09
C VAL A 38 18.04 -9.95 0.33
N PRO A 39 18.50 -10.94 -0.46
CA PRO A 39 19.77 -10.79 -1.20
C PRO A 39 19.74 -9.65 -2.22
N LEU A 40 18.59 -9.40 -2.84
CA LEU A 40 18.42 -8.30 -3.80
C LEU A 40 18.42 -6.95 -3.09
N VAL A 41 17.70 -6.82 -1.98
CA VAL A 41 17.65 -5.57 -1.19
C VAL A 41 19.04 -5.21 -0.68
N GLU A 42 19.77 -6.18 -0.12
CA GLU A 42 21.16 -5.99 0.31
C GLU A 42 22.03 -5.51 -0.85
N LYS A 43 21.90 -6.14 -2.03
CA LYS A 43 22.66 -5.74 -3.22
C LYS A 43 22.32 -4.32 -3.65
N LEU A 44 21.04 -3.96 -3.74
CA LEU A 44 20.59 -2.63 -4.15
C LEU A 44 21.00 -1.54 -3.14
N ALA A 45 21.00 -1.85 -1.86
CA ALA A 45 21.49 -0.95 -0.82
C ALA A 45 22.97 -0.57 -1.01
N THR A 46 23.82 -1.49 -1.52
CA THR A 46 25.22 -1.17 -1.86
C THR A 46 25.38 -0.12 -2.96
N PHE A 47 24.36 0.07 -3.81
CA PHE A 47 24.32 1.13 -4.82
C PHE A 47 23.66 2.42 -4.33
N GLY A 48 23.20 2.46 -3.07
CA GLY A 48 22.41 3.58 -2.53
C GLY A 48 20.99 3.66 -3.09
N ILE A 49 20.45 2.56 -3.65
CA ILE A 49 19.10 2.54 -4.21
C ILE A 49 18.09 2.28 -3.08
N SER A 50 17.16 3.21 -2.89
CA SER A 50 16.08 3.05 -1.92
C SER A 50 15.05 2.03 -2.41
N VAL A 51 14.78 1.01 -1.61
CA VAL A 51 13.80 -0.03 -1.92
C VAL A 51 12.60 0.09 -0.98
N VAL A 52 11.39 0.13 -1.56
CA VAL A 52 10.13 -0.08 -0.84
C VAL A 52 9.73 -1.53 -1.02
N ALA A 53 9.94 -2.36 -0.01
CA ALA A 53 9.53 -3.76 -0.09
C ALA A 53 8.02 -3.87 0.15
N HIS A 54 7.32 -4.64 -0.68
CA HIS A 54 5.87 -4.81 -0.61
C HIS A 54 5.54 -6.23 -0.13
N VAL A 55 4.94 -6.32 1.06
CA VAL A 55 4.52 -7.56 1.72
C VAL A 55 3.03 -7.53 2.06
N GLY A 56 2.49 -8.67 2.49
CA GLY A 56 1.05 -8.87 2.60
C GLY A 56 0.53 -9.43 1.29
N LEU A 57 -0.58 -8.91 0.78
CA LEU A 57 -1.09 -9.31 -0.52
C LEU A 57 -0.14 -8.80 -1.60
N GLN A 58 0.31 -9.67 -2.50
CA GLN A 58 1.24 -9.31 -3.58
C GLN A 58 0.53 -9.54 -4.92
N PRO A 59 -0.11 -8.51 -5.50
CA PRO A 59 -0.95 -8.67 -6.69
C PRO A 59 -0.22 -9.34 -7.86
N GLN A 60 1.10 -9.13 -8.03
CA GLN A 60 1.88 -9.75 -9.09
C GLN A 60 1.94 -11.29 -9.00
N ARG A 61 1.65 -11.85 -7.83
CA ARG A 61 1.70 -13.29 -7.55
C ARG A 61 0.31 -13.93 -7.52
N LEU A 62 -0.75 -13.16 -7.76
CA LEU A 62 -2.11 -13.68 -7.87
C LEU A 62 -2.39 -14.03 -9.33
N GLY A 63 -2.66 -15.32 -9.60
CA GLY A 63 -3.11 -15.77 -10.91
C GLY A 63 -4.52 -15.30 -11.28
N ASP A 64 -5.34 -14.99 -10.27
CA ASP A 64 -6.68 -14.41 -10.41
C ASP A 64 -6.76 -13.08 -9.67
N ALA A 65 -6.85 -11.99 -10.44
CA ALA A 65 -6.99 -10.62 -9.94
C ALA A 65 -8.27 -10.37 -9.13
N SER A 66 -9.20 -11.34 -9.11
CA SER A 66 -10.54 -11.22 -8.49
C SER A 66 -10.58 -11.57 -6.99
N SER A 67 -9.54 -12.19 -6.43
CA SER A 67 -9.55 -12.62 -5.02
C SER A 67 -8.62 -11.79 -4.14
N LEU A 68 -9.04 -10.57 -3.78
CA LEU A 68 -8.44 -9.79 -2.70
C LEU A 68 -8.58 -10.55 -1.38
N ARG A 69 -7.60 -11.39 -1.06
CA ARG A 69 -7.60 -12.23 0.14
C ARG A 69 -6.77 -11.56 1.23
N VAL A 70 -7.40 -11.37 2.39
CA VAL A 70 -6.73 -10.86 3.59
C VAL A 70 -5.56 -11.78 3.96
N GLN A 71 -4.38 -11.20 4.13
CA GLN A 71 -3.16 -11.90 4.55
C GLN A 71 -2.96 -11.77 6.06
N ALA A 72 -2.16 -12.67 6.66
CA ALA A 72 -1.84 -12.63 8.09
C ALA A 72 -3.08 -12.63 9.02
N ALA A 73 -4.15 -13.32 8.62
CA ALA A 73 -5.37 -13.46 9.42
C ALA A 73 -5.27 -14.54 10.53
N ARG A 74 -4.10 -15.20 10.67
CA ARG A 74 -3.79 -16.18 11.73
C ARG A 74 -2.47 -15.83 12.40
N ALA A 75 -2.27 -16.30 13.63
CA ALA A 75 -1.10 -15.99 14.44
C ALA A 75 0.22 -16.33 13.75
N GLU A 76 0.32 -17.53 13.17
CA GLU A 76 1.55 -17.99 12.52
C GLU A 76 1.88 -17.19 11.27
N SER A 77 0.86 -16.82 10.49
CA SER A 77 1.08 -16.01 9.28
C SER A 77 1.35 -14.54 9.61
N ALA A 78 0.77 -14.00 10.67
CA ALA A 78 1.12 -12.68 11.22
C ALA A 78 2.56 -12.65 11.74
N PHE A 79 2.98 -13.68 12.48
CA PHE A 79 4.35 -13.82 12.95
C PHE A 79 5.35 -13.95 11.81
N THR A 80 5.06 -14.80 10.82
CA THR A 80 5.88 -14.94 9.60
C THR A 80 5.99 -13.62 8.84
N LEU A 81 4.89 -12.86 8.74
CA LEU A 81 4.89 -11.56 8.09
C LEU A 81 5.80 -10.56 8.81
N LEU A 82 5.72 -10.45 10.15
CA LEU A 82 6.64 -9.61 10.92
C LEU A 82 8.10 -10.03 10.68
N GLU A 83 8.37 -11.33 10.74
CA GLU A 83 9.71 -11.90 10.51
C GLU A 83 10.24 -11.61 9.11
N ASN A 84 9.36 -11.52 8.09
CA ASN A 84 9.73 -11.06 6.75
C ASN A 84 10.05 -9.57 6.73
N VAL A 85 9.21 -8.75 7.36
CA VAL A 85 9.42 -7.29 7.45
C VAL A 85 10.73 -6.95 8.15
N LEU A 86 11.03 -7.58 9.28
CA LEU A 86 12.28 -7.36 10.02
C LEU A 86 13.51 -7.77 9.20
N ALA A 87 13.41 -8.88 8.46
CA ALA A 87 14.49 -9.31 7.56
C ALA A 87 14.72 -8.30 6.42
N LEU A 88 13.65 -7.78 5.82
CA LEU A 88 13.72 -6.77 4.76
C LEU A 88 14.24 -5.42 5.25
N GLN A 89 13.86 -5.01 6.47
CA GLN A 89 14.45 -3.85 7.13
C GLN A 89 15.95 -4.05 7.32
N LYS A 90 16.37 -5.18 7.89
CA LYS A 90 17.79 -5.49 8.13
C LYS A 90 18.60 -5.50 6.83
N ALA A 91 17.99 -5.98 5.73
CA ALA A 91 18.59 -5.99 4.41
C ALA A 91 18.83 -4.58 3.81
N GLY A 92 18.19 -3.54 4.36
CA GLY A 92 18.33 -2.16 3.89
C GLY A 92 17.11 -1.61 3.13
N SER A 93 15.92 -2.20 3.31
CA SER A 93 14.70 -1.58 2.79
C SER A 93 14.51 -0.20 3.40
N PHE A 94 14.18 0.78 2.56
CA PHE A 94 13.92 2.17 2.98
C PHE A 94 12.56 2.31 3.66
N ALA A 95 11.55 1.59 3.15
CA ALA A 95 10.20 1.56 3.68
C ALA A 95 9.55 0.22 3.33
N ILE A 96 8.41 -0.07 3.96
CA ILE A 96 7.61 -1.27 3.70
C ILE A 96 6.23 -0.83 3.27
N LEU A 97 5.71 -1.42 2.20
CA LEU A 97 4.30 -1.35 1.86
C LEU A 97 3.60 -2.61 2.36
N LEU A 98 2.54 -2.44 3.15
CA LEU A 98 1.75 -3.50 3.75
C LEU A 98 0.34 -3.51 3.15
N GLU A 99 -0.01 -4.57 2.42
CA GLU A 99 -1.28 -4.67 1.69
C GLU A 99 -2.23 -5.74 2.23
N CYS A 100 -3.50 -5.38 2.45
CA CYS A 100 -4.59 -6.27 2.88
C CYS A 100 -4.26 -7.12 4.12
N VAL A 101 -3.86 -6.45 5.20
CA VAL A 101 -3.48 -7.06 6.49
C VAL A 101 -4.42 -6.57 7.61
N PRO A 102 -4.82 -7.41 8.58
CA PRO A 102 -5.63 -6.96 9.70
C PRO A 102 -5.02 -5.78 10.45
N SER A 103 -5.86 -4.79 10.80
CA SER A 103 -5.43 -3.53 11.44
C SER A 103 -4.56 -3.73 12.67
N ARG A 104 -4.93 -4.70 13.52
CA ARG A 104 -4.20 -5.03 14.75
C ARG A 104 -2.87 -5.74 14.51
N VAL A 105 -2.74 -6.45 13.39
CA VAL A 105 -1.46 -7.06 12.99
C VAL A 105 -0.54 -5.97 12.45
N ALA A 106 -1.06 -5.07 11.61
CA ALA A 106 -0.30 -3.93 11.09
C ALA A 106 0.18 -2.97 12.19
N GLU A 107 -0.64 -2.74 13.22
CA GLU A 107 -0.28 -1.98 14.43
C GLU A 107 0.94 -2.61 15.12
N VAL A 108 0.86 -3.91 15.44
CA VAL A 108 1.97 -4.62 16.07
C VAL A 108 3.23 -4.60 15.20
N ILE A 109 3.10 -4.77 13.87
CA ILE A 109 4.25 -4.67 12.96
C ILE A 109 4.87 -3.26 13.02
N SER A 110 4.05 -2.22 12.97
CA SER A 110 4.53 -0.82 12.98
C SER A 110 5.23 -0.47 14.30
N GLU A 111 4.83 -1.07 15.42
CA GLU A 111 5.50 -0.91 16.73
C GLU A 111 6.89 -1.56 16.81
N HIS A 112 7.18 -2.56 15.97
CA HIS A 112 8.43 -3.35 16.02
C HIS A 112 9.41 -3.02 14.89
N VAL A 113 9.04 -2.13 13.96
CA VAL A 113 9.80 -1.79 12.76
C VAL A 113 10.18 -0.32 12.84
N SER A 114 11.43 0.00 12.53
CA SER A 114 11.98 1.36 12.64
C SER A 114 11.89 2.17 11.34
N ILE A 115 11.70 1.50 10.20
CA ILE A 115 11.48 2.15 8.90
C ILE A 115 9.98 2.38 8.65
N PRO A 116 9.61 3.39 7.83
CA PRO A 116 8.21 3.69 7.57
C PRO A 116 7.41 2.51 7.00
N ILE A 117 6.23 2.27 7.57
CA ILE A 117 5.22 1.37 7.03
C ILE A 117 4.13 2.19 6.29
N ILE A 118 3.90 1.87 5.02
CA ILE A 118 2.83 2.46 4.21
C ILE A 118 1.73 1.41 4.02
N GLY A 119 0.52 1.71 4.49
CA GLY A 119 -0.62 0.80 4.45
C GLY A 119 -1.50 0.99 3.22
N ILE A 120 -2.05 -0.11 2.72
CA ILE A 120 -3.25 -0.13 1.85
C ILE A 120 -4.11 -1.31 2.27
N GLY A 121 -5.29 -1.02 2.84
CA GLY A 121 -6.08 -2.05 3.52
C GLY A 121 -5.34 -2.67 4.72
N ALA A 122 -4.53 -1.88 5.43
CA ALA A 122 -3.78 -2.29 6.62
C ALA A 122 -4.21 -1.56 7.90
N GLY A 123 -5.30 -0.79 7.85
CA GLY A 123 -5.78 0.01 8.98
C GLY A 123 -4.96 1.28 9.24
N PRO A 124 -5.34 2.08 10.25
CA PRO A 124 -4.80 3.43 10.45
C PRO A 124 -3.51 3.48 11.26
N HIS A 125 -2.97 2.34 11.69
CA HIS A 125 -1.80 2.30 12.58
C HIS A 125 -0.44 2.28 11.85
N THR A 126 -0.44 2.21 10.52
CA THR A 126 0.78 2.38 9.70
C THR A 126 1.21 3.85 9.65
N ASP A 127 2.46 4.15 9.31
CA ASP A 127 3.00 5.53 9.28
C ASP A 127 2.42 6.38 8.15
N GLY A 128 2.07 5.75 7.04
CA GLY A 128 1.42 6.40 5.90
C GLY A 128 0.38 5.49 5.26
N GLN A 129 -0.31 6.02 4.26
CA GLN A 129 -1.34 5.33 3.50
C GLN A 129 -1.12 5.52 1.99
N VAL A 130 -1.51 4.53 1.20
CA VAL A 130 -1.54 4.62 -0.26
C VAL A 130 -2.88 4.09 -0.78
N LEU A 131 -3.38 4.73 -1.83
CA LEU A 131 -4.51 4.25 -2.62
C LEU A 131 -4.17 4.42 -4.11
N VAL A 132 -4.85 3.66 -4.96
CA VAL A 132 -4.78 3.87 -6.41
C VAL A 132 -5.53 5.15 -6.76
N GLY A 133 -4.92 6.02 -7.56
CA GLY A 133 -5.50 7.33 -7.87
C GLY A 133 -6.85 7.27 -8.59
N SER A 134 -7.03 6.30 -9.48
CA SER A 134 -8.30 6.04 -10.17
C SER A 134 -9.38 5.51 -9.22
N ASP A 135 -9.00 4.67 -8.25
CA ASP A 135 -9.93 4.23 -7.19
C ASP A 135 -10.39 5.43 -6.34
N LEU A 136 -9.46 6.31 -5.97
CA LEU A 136 -9.76 7.46 -5.13
C LEU A 136 -10.76 8.44 -5.77
N VAL A 137 -10.70 8.63 -7.09
CA VAL A 137 -11.59 9.54 -7.82
C VAL A 137 -12.82 8.86 -8.44
N ALA A 138 -13.07 7.59 -8.11
CA ALA A 138 -14.16 6.80 -8.66
C ALA A 138 -14.13 6.65 -10.19
N ASP A 139 -12.94 6.58 -10.79
CA ASP A 139 -12.79 6.48 -12.25
C ASP A 139 -13.18 5.07 -12.75
N LEU A 140 -13.64 5.01 -14.00
CA LEU A 140 -14.03 3.78 -14.69
C LEU A 140 -12.83 2.95 -15.18
N GLU A 141 -11.62 3.30 -14.79
CA GLU A 141 -10.43 2.45 -14.95
C GLU A 141 -10.36 1.36 -13.87
N SER A 142 -11.08 1.53 -12.76
CA SER A 142 -11.16 0.52 -11.70
C SER A 142 -12.15 -0.58 -12.04
N PRO A 143 -11.76 -1.87 -12.04
CA PRO A 143 -12.69 -2.99 -12.27
C PRO A 143 -13.90 -2.98 -11.31
N ALA A 144 -13.70 -2.50 -10.08
CA ALA A 144 -14.76 -2.38 -9.08
C ALA A 144 -15.80 -1.33 -9.49
N HIS A 145 -15.37 -0.16 -9.95
CA HIS A 145 -16.27 0.92 -10.39
C HIS A 145 -17.01 0.57 -11.68
N VAL A 146 -16.32 -0.05 -12.64
CA VAL A 146 -16.97 -0.58 -13.84
C VAL A 146 -18.08 -1.55 -13.44
N SER A 147 -17.77 -2.50 -12.54
CA SER A 147 -18.76 -3.48 -12.07
C SER A 147 -19.91 -2.84 -11.30
N ALA A 148 -19.67 -1.77 -10.53
CA ALA A 148 -20.72 -1.05 -9.81
C ALA A 148 -21.63 -0.26 -10.77
N ALA A 149 -21.04 0.44 -11.74
CA ALA A 149 -21.77 1.17 -12.77
C ALA A 149 -22.66 0.24 -13.60
N LEU A 150 -22.15 -0.93 -13.99
CA LEU A 150 -22.90 -1.95 -14.72
C LEU A 150 -24.05 -2.57 -13.88
N ARG A 151 -23.93 -2.55 -12.55
CA ARG A 151 -24.98 -3.04 -11.62
C ARG A 151 -26.02 -1.98 -11.27
N SER A 152 -25.93 -0.77 -11.83
CA SER A 152 -26.82 0.38 -11.56
C SER A 152 -26.99 0.68 -10.07
N THR A 153 -25.94 0.43 -9.26
CA THR A 153 -26.01 0.62 -7.82
C THR A 153 -25.73 2.08 -7.48
N SER A 154 -26.72 2.79 -6.97
CA SER A 154 -26.56 4.15 -6.44
C SER A 154 -25.87 4.06 -5.08
N GLN A 155 -24.58 4.39 -4.99
CA GLN A 155 -23.96 4.71 -3.70
C GLN A 155 -24.01 6.23 -3.50
N GLU A 156 -24.54 6.66 -2.36
CA GLU A 156 -24.45 8.05 -1.92
C GLU A 156 -22.99 8.38 -1.63
N VAL A 157 -22.35 9.10 -2.54
CA VAL A 157 -21.05 9.72 -2.29
C VAL A 157 -21.31 10.99 -1.48
N ARG A 158 -20.71 11.09 -0.29
CA ARG A 158 -20.77 12.33 0.50
C ARG A 158 -20.27 13.50 -0.35
N ALA A 159 -21.11 14.52 -0.52
CA ALA A 159 -20.71 15.75 -1.19
C ALA A 159 -19.54 16.39 -0.42
N VAL A 160 -18.47 16.72 -1.12
CA VAL A 160 -17.32 17.44 -0.58
C VAL A 160 -17.35 18.84 -1.20
N ASP A 161 -17.16 19.89 -0.40
CA ASP A 161 -17.24 21.29 -0.84
C ASP A 161 -16.18 21.68 -1.88
N THR A 162 -16.61 22.01 -3.09
CA THR A 162 -15.74 22.25 -4.24
C THR A 162 -14.88 23.51 -4.04
N PRO A 163 -13.57 23.49 -4.36
CA PRO A 163 -12.76 24.71 -4.39
C PRO A 163 -13.38 25.73 -5.33
N THR A 164 -13.55 26.95 -4.84
CA THR A 164 -14.32 28.01 -5.50
C THR A 164 -13.61 28.62 -6.71
N GLU A 165 -12.30 28.39 -6.88
CA GLU A 165 -11.51 28.96 -7.98
C GLU A 165 -10.81 27.86 -8.80
N TRP A 166 -11.29 27.66 -10.02
CA TRP A 166 -10.58 26.93 -11.08
C TRP A 166 -10.26 27.93 -12.20
N PRO A 167 -9.08 27.85 -12.86
CA PRO A 167 -8.71 28.79 -13.90
C PRO A 167 -9.80 28.89 -14.97
N ALA A 168 -10.20 30.13 -15.29
CA ALA A 168 -11.16 30.37 -16.36
C ALA A 168 -10.57 29.83 -17.68
N PRO A 169 -11.32 29.04 -18.46
CA PRO A 169 -10.83 28.54 -19.72
C PRO A 169 -10.74 29.68 -20.75
N PRO A 170 -9.99 29.52 -21.84
CA PRO A 170 -9.97 30.50 -22.92
C PRO A 170 -11.38 30.82 -23.45
N LYS A 171 -11.59 32.04 -23.96
CA LYS A 171 -12.92 32.55 -24.41
C LYS A 171 -13.69 31.66 -25.40
N PHE A 172 -13.01 30.76 -26.11
CA PHE A 172 -13.59 29.86 -27.12
C PHE A 172 -13.92 28.46 -26.56
N VAL A 173 -13.67 28.22 -25.27
CA VAL A 173 -13.91 26.94 -24.59
C VAL A 173 -15.14 27.07 -23.71
N ARG A 174 -16.12 26.18 -23.91
CA ARG A 174 -17.31 26.05 -23.07
C ARG A 174 -17.21 24.80 -22.21
N SER A 175 -17.42 24.93 -20.90
CA SER A 175 -17.66 23.77 -20.05
C SER A 175 -19.09 23.25 -20.28
N PHE A 176 -19.23 21.94 -20.45
CA PHE A 176 -20.53 21.28 -20.58
C PHE A 176 -21.03 20.67 -19.27
N THR A 177 -20.19 20.68 -18.23
CA THR A 177 -20.55 20.27 -16.87
C THR A 177 -20.53 21.47 -15.93
N PRO A 178 -21.46 21.53 -14.95
CA PRO A 178 -21.45 22.59 -13.95
C PRO A 178 -20.24 22.49 -13.01
N THR A 179 -19.72 21.27 -12.79
CA THR A 179 -18.54 21.01 -11.96
C THR A 179 -17.28 20.85 -12.81
N SER A 180 -16.20 21.52 -12.41
CA SER A 180 -14.87 21.30 -13.00
C SER A 180 -14.31 19.95 -12.51
N LEU A 181 -14.13 19.00 -13.44
CA LEU A 181 -13.53 17.70 -13.14
C LEU A 181 -12.14 17.83 -12.54
N GLY A 182 -11.35 18.79 -13.03
CA GLY A 182 -10.02 19.07 -12.49
C GLY A 182 -10.07 19.58 -11.04
N ALA A 183 -11.03 20.47 -10.72
CA ALA A 183 -11.20 20.98 -9.36
C ALA A 183 -11.61 19.87 -8.39
N LEU A 184 -12.58 19.04 -8.79
CA LEU A 184 -13.03 17.90 -8.02
C LEU A 184 -11.90 16.90 -7.76
N ARG A 185 -11.10 16.59 -8.79
CA ARG A 185 -9.92 15.72 -8.67
C ARG A 185 -8.93 16.25 -7.63
N VAL A 186 -8.51 17.51 -7.75
CA VAL A 186 -7.54 18.13 -6.81
C VAL A 186 -8.08 18.11 -5.37
N GLN A 187 -9.35 18.43 -5.20
CA GLN A 187 -10.02 18.40 -3.90
C GLN A 187 -10.03 17.00 -3.29
N THR A 188 -10.38 15.97 -4.07
CA THR A 188 -10.37 14.58 -3.64
C THR A 188 -8.99 14.16 -3.12
N PHE A 189 -7.91 14.51 -3.83
CA PHE A 189 -6.55 14.22 -3.38
C PHE A 189 -6.18 14.96 -2.09
N ARG A 190 -6.61 16.23 -1.93
CA ARG A 190 -6.39 17.00 -0.69
C ARG A 190 -7.16 16.41 0.49
N ALA A 191 -8.44 16.10 0.29
CA ALA A 191 -9.28 15.49 1.32
C ALA A 191 -8.70 14.15 1.79
N PHE A 192 -8.19 13.32 0.88
CA PHE A 192 -7.46 12.11 1.23
C PHE A 192 -6.21 12.41 2.07
N ALA A 193 -5.35 13.32 1.62
CA ALA A 193 -4.13 13.68 2.34
C ALA A 193 -4.43 14.21 3.76
N ASP A 194 -5.46 15.05 3.90
CA ASP A 194 -5.86 15.62 5.18
C ASP A 194 -6.47 14.55 6.10
N ALA A 195 -7.29 13.63 5.56
CA ALA A 195 -7.86 12.52 6.30
C ALA A 195 -6.78 11.54 6.81
N VAL A 196 -5.75 11.26 6.01
CA VAL A 196 -4.59 10.46 6.41
C VAL A 196 -3.82 11.15 7.55
N ARG A 197 -3.53 12.44 7.41
CA ARG A 197 -2.81 13.23 8.45
C ARG A 197 -3.59 13.32 9.75
N ALA A 198 -4.91 13.47 9.66
CA ALA A 198 -5.81 13.52 10.80
C ALA A 198 -6.09 12.13 11.41
N ARG A 199 -5.55 11.04 10.83
CA ARG A 199 -5.85 9.64 11.18
C ARG A 199 -7.35 9.32 11.17
N SER A 200 -8.14 10.08 10.40
CA SER A 200 -9.56 9.81 10.16
C SER A 200 -9.78 8.85 8.98
N PHE A 201 -8.74 8.59 8.20
CA PHE A 201 -8.68 7.53 7.20
C PHE A 201 -7.43 6.66 7.40
N PRO A 202 -7.54 5.32 7.27
CA PRO A 202 -8.78 4.55 7.13
C PRO A 202 -9.58 4.43 8.45
N GLU A 203 -10.90 4.35 8.35
CA GLU A 203 -11.81 4.13 9.47
C GLU A 203 -11.84 2.63 9.86
N VAL A 204 -11.44 2.29 11.08
CA VAL A 204 -11.25 0.89 11.54
C VAL A 204 -12.50 0.01 11.36
N THR A 205 -13.69 0.57 11.58
CA THR A 205 -14.97 -0.16 11.53
C THR A 205 -15.41 -0.48 10.10
N ARG A 206 -15.06 0.37 9.14
CA ARG A 206 -15.54 0.33 7.74
C ARG A 206 -14.49 -0.19 6.77
N GLU A 207 -13.24 0.21 6.93
CA GLU A 207 -12.19 0.11 5.90
C GLU A 207 -11.02 -0.79 6.30
N ALA A 208 -11.02 -1.30 7.53
CA ALA A 208 -9.93 -2.14 8.03
C ALA A 208 -10.36 -3.59 8.22
N TYR A 209 -9.45 -4.52 7.89
CA TYR A 209 -9.65 -5.94 8.12
C TYR A 209 -9.44 -6.30 9.59
N ARG A 210 -10.16 -7.34 10.05
CA ARG A 210 -10.12 -7.83 11.42
C ARG A 210 -9.39 -9.17 11.51
N ILE A 211 -8.78 -9.40 12.66
CA ILE A 211 -8.25 -10.70 13.09
C ILE A 211 -9.07 -11.15 14.30
N LYS A 212 -9.26 -12.46 14.46
CA LYS A 212 -9.94 -13.00 15.64
C LYS A 212 -9.11 -12.75 16.90
N SER A 213 -9.77 -12.51 18.04
CA SER A 213 -9.09 -12.15 19.29
C SER A 213 -8.13 -13.25 19.77
N GLU A 214 -8.50 -14.52 19.61
CA GLU A 214 -7.66 -15.67 19.97
C GLU A 214 -6.39 -15.77 19.12
N GLU A 215 -6.47 -15.47 17.82
CA GLU A 215 -5.33 -15.45 16.91
C GLU A 215 -4.39 -14.28 17.23
N LEU A 216 -4.96 -13.12 17.58
CA LEU A 216 -4.18 -11.96 18.00
C LEU A 216 -3.44 -12.20 19.32
N ALA A 217 -4.09 -12.85 20.29
CA ALA A 217 -3.47 -13.21 21.57
C ALA A 217 -2.30 -14.17 21.33
N LYS A 218 -2.53 -15.24 20.56
CA LYS A 218 -1.50 -16.21 20.19
C LYS A 218 -0.32 -15.56 19.46
N PHE A 219 -0.59 -14.63 18.54
CA PHE A 219 0.46 -13.87 17.86
C PHE A 219 1.35 -13.11 18.86
N ARG A 220 0.75 -12.41 19.82
CA ARG A 220 1.48 -11.67 20.86
C ARG A 220 2.29 -12.58 21.77
N GLU A 221 1.77 -13.75 22.13
CA GLU A 221 2.52 -14.77 22.90
C GLU A 221 3.76 -15.24 22.14
N MET A 222 3.64 -15.52 20.84
CA MET A 222 4.78 -15.90 19.99
C MET A 222 5.84 -14.79 19.95
N LEU A 223 5.43 -13.51 19.93
CA LEU A 223 6.37 -12.38 20.00
C LEU A 223 7.09 -12.27 21.34
N ALA A 224 6.39 -12.49 22.45
CA ALA A 224 7.02 -12.47 23.77
C ALA A 224 8.08 -13.57 23.90
N ALA A 225 7.77 -14.79 23.44
CA ALA A 225 8.71 -15.91 23.47
C ALA A 225 9.98 -15.66 22.62
N ARG A 226 9.85 -14.95 21.49
CA ARG A 226 10.99 -14.54 20.65
C ARG A 226 11.95 -13.61 21.40
N HIS A 227 11.44 -12.64 22.16
CA HIS A 227 12.29 -11.72 22.93
C HIS A 227 13.06 -12.46 24.02
N SER A 228 12.41 -13.36 24.76
CA SER A 228 13.08 -14.21 25.77
C SER A 228 14.15 -15.15 25.21
N SER A 229 14.19 -15.37 23.90
CA SER A 229 15.18 -16.24 23.24
C SER A 229 16.37 -15.47 22.66
N ASN A 230 16.29 -14.13 22.59
CA ASN A 230 17.34 -13.26 22.06
C ASN A 230 18.09 -12.49 23.17
N ASP A 231 17.62 -12.57 24.43
CA ASP A 231 18.32 -12.14 25.65
C ASP A 231 19.12 -13.31 26.25
#